data_AF-A0A956JKA9-F1
#
_entry.id   AF-A0A956JKA9-F1
#
_cell.length_a   1.000
_cell.length_b   1.000
_cell.length_c   1.000
_cell.angle_alpha   90.00
_cell.angle_beta   90.00
_cell.angle_gamma   90.00
#
_symmetry.space_group_name_H-M   'P 1'
#
loop_
_entity.id
_entity.type
_entity.pdbx_description
1 polymer ?
#
loop_
_entity_poly.entity_id
_entity_poly.type
_entity_poly.pdbx_seq_one_letter_code
_entity_poly.pdbx_strand_id
1 'polypeptide(L)'
;MIDVGDLAPDALLSAPLLDRDGSAAPLRAHLPPGPALLLFLRHFGCVGCSRQVEQLTPRVWELRDLGVTSVFIGNGRPEHLRGFVERHALADKEVVLLTDPELRAYAALDLERSLWSALRPKALFGQLKAFAAGFRGGRIEGDVEQQGGAALLDDARRIVWLRRAHYTADEVDGSDVVAAAMRLAVARRRQEGGLVL
;
A
#
# COMPACT_ATOMS: atom_id res chain seq x y z
N MET A 1 -6.62 8.96 -16.91
CA MET A 1 -5.60 8.06 -16.35
C MET A 1 -4.72 8.90 -15.47
N ILE A 2 -4.51 8.49 -14.23
CA ILE A 2 -3.69 9.22 -13.28
C ILE A 2 -2.25 8.73 -13.32
N ASP A 3 -1.28 9.64 -13.24
CA ASP A 3 0.13 9.30 -13.31
C ASP A 3 1.01 10.14 -12.36
N VAL A 4 2.31 9.83 -12.34
CA VAL A 4 3.32 10.61 -11.62
C VAL A 4 3.33 12.05 -12.13
N GLY A 5 3.30 13.00 -11.19
CA GLY A 5 3.18 14.43 -11.45
C GLY A 5 1.77 14.96 -11.24
N ASP A 6 0.74 14.13 -11.24
CA ASP A 6 -0.64 14.55 -10.97
C ASP A 6 -0.88 14.79 -9.48
N LEU A 7 -1.81 15.69 -9.16
CA LEU A 7 -2.38 15.75 -7.81
C LEU A 7 -3.20 14.49 -7.55
N ALA A 8 -3.09 13.94 -6.35
CA ALA A 8 -3.97 12.87 -5.88
C ALA A 8 -5.42 13.31 -6.08
N PRO A 9 -6.28 12.49 -6.72
CA PRO A 9 -7.64 12.91 -7.04
C PRO A 9 -8.43 13.11 -5.77
N ASP A 10 -9.40 14.01 -5.81
CA ASP A 10 -10.29 14.19 -4.67
C ASP A 10 -11.03 12.89 -4.32
N ALA A 11 -11.38 12.08 -5.32
CA ALA A 11 -11.96 10.75 -5.15
C ALA A 11 -11.07 9.80 -4.31
N LEU A 12 -9.73 9.89 -4.44
CA LEU A 12 -8.81 9.11 -3.62
C LEU A 12 -8.79 9.64 -2.18
N LEU A 13 -8.64 10.95 -2.03
CA LEU A 13 -8.50 11.60 -0.71
C LEU A 13 -9.82 11.60 0.10
N SER A 14 -10.97 11.51 -0.57
CA SER A 14 -12.31 11.41 0.05
C SER A 14 -12.81 9.98 0.21
N ALA A 15 -12.08 8.97 -0.32
CA ALA A 15 -12.50 7.57 -0.22
C ALA A 15 -12.69 7.17 1.25
N PRO A 16 -13.87 6.65 1.64
CA PRO A 16 -14.14 6.19 3.00
C PRO A 16 -13.35 4.90 3.25
N LEU A 17 -12.46 4.96 4.23
CA LEU A 17 -11.65 3.83 4.66
C LEU A 17 -12.07 3.44 6.08
N LEU A 18 -12.02 2.14 6.35
CA LEU A 18 -12.33 1.58 7.66
C LEU A 18 -11.02 1.25 8.38
N ASP A 19 -10.93 1.61 9.65
CA ASP A 19 -9.87 1.11 10.53
C ASP A 19 -10.18 -0.31 11.03
N ARG A 20 -9.31 -0.82 11.91
CA ARG A 20 -9.49 -2.15 12.52
C ARG A 20 -10.74 -2.26 13.38
N ASP A 21 -11.27 -1.16 13.90
CA ASP A 21 -12.47 -1.15 14.75
C ASP A 21 -13.75 -1.01 13.90
N GLY A 22 -13.59 -0.77 12.59
CA GLY A 22 -14.69 -0.56 11.65
C GLY A 22 -15.15 0.90 11.60
N SER A 23 -14.42 1.81 12.23
CA SER A 23 -14.70 3.25 12.15
C SER A 23 -14.32 3.78 10.78
N ALA A 24 -15.25 4.49 10.16
CA ALA A 24 -15.11 5.03 8.81
C ALA A 24 -14.62 6.48 8.85
N ALA A 25 -13.59 6.78 8.08
CA ALA A 25 -13.13 8.14 7.82
C ALA A 25 -12.53 8.25 6.41
N PRO A 26 -12.55 9.44 5.78
CA PRO A 26 -11.94 9.61 4.47
C PRO A 26 -10.41 9.45 4.57
N LEU A 27 -9.75 8.95 3.52
CA LEU A 27 -8.29 8.76 3.49
C LEU A 27 -7.53 9.98 4.02
N ARG A 28 -7.92 11.20 3.61
CA ARG A 28 -7.27 12.45 4.05
C ARG A 28 -7.23 12.64 5.58
N ALA A 29 -8.19 12.10 6.33
CA ALA A 29 -8.22 12.21 7.78
C ALA A 29 -7.08 11.41 8.44
N HIS A 30 -6.51 10.44 7.73
CA HIS A 30 -5.40 9.62 8.18
C HIS A 30 -4.03 10.11 7.67
N LEU A 31 -4.00 11.20 6.89
CA LEU A 31 -2.78 11.74 6.32
C LEU A 31 -2.39 13.03 7.05
N PRO A 32 -1.44 12.98 8.01
CA PRO A 32 -0.93 14.19 8.63
C PRO A 32 -0.20 15.07 7.58
N PRO A 33 0.09 16.34 7.88
CA PRO A 33 0.92 17.18 7.03
C PRO A 33 2.24 16.49 6.67
N GLY A 34 2.64 16.57 5.40
CA GLY A 34 3.85 15.95 4.90
C GLY A 34 3.60 14.78 3.93
N PRO A 35 4.68 14.17 3.41
CA PRO A 35 4.60 13.06 2.47
C PRO A 35 3.92 11.82 3.03
N ALA A 36 3.30 11.04 2.16
CA ALA A 36 2.65 9.79 2.55
C ALA A 36 2.89 8.68 1.52
N LEU A 37 3.30 7.50 1.98
CA LEU A 37 3.28 6.27 1.20
C LEU A 37 1.94 5.59 1.39
N LEU A 38 1.23 5.37 0.29
CA LEU A 38 0.02 4.56 0.24
C LEU A 38 0.38 3.19 -0.35
N LEU A 39 0.29 2.13 0.44
CA LEU A 39 0.50 0.75 0.01
C LEU A 39 -0.86 0.04 -0.10
N PHE A 40 -1.24 -0.35 -1.30
CA PHE A 40 -2.48 -1.08 -1.57
C PHE A 40 -2.21 -2.58 -1.63
N LEU A 41 -2.67 -3.29 -0.61
CA LEU A 41 -2.58 -4.74 -0.51
C LEU A 41 -3.68 -5.39 -1.35
N ARG A 42 -3.34 -6.41 -2.12
CA ARG A 42 -4.31 -7.13 -2.95
C ARG A 42 -5.50 -7.67 -2.16
N HIS A 43 -5.22 -8.36 -1.05
CA HIS A 43 -6.17 -8.82 -0.05
C HIS A 43 -5.39 -9.39 1.15
N PHE A 44 -6.04 -9.53 2.31
CA PHE A 44 -5.37 -9.92 3.56
C PHE A 44 -4.94 -11.39 3.64
N GLY A 45 -5.47 -12.24 2.76
CA GLY A 45 -5.07 -13.64 2.61
C GLY A 45 -3.96 -13.90 1.58
N CYS A 46 -3.40 -12.87 0.93
CA CYS A 46 -2.47 -13.03 -0.19
C CYS A 46 -1.04 -13.27 0.30
N VAL A 47 -0.41 -14.38 -0.13
CA VAL A 47 1.00 -14.69 0.22
C VAL A 47 1.97 -13.60 -0.26
N GLY A 48 1.76 -13.06 -1.46
CA GLY A 48 2.59 -11.96 -1.98
C GLY A 48 2.47 -10.70 -1.12
N CYS A 49 1.27 -10.38 -0.64
CA CYS A 49 1.06 -9.23 0.25
C CYS A 49 1.67 -9.45 1.64
N SER A 50 1.58 -10.67 2.18
CA SER A 50 2.28 -11.02 3.42
C SER A 50 3.79 -10.81 3.30
N ARG A 51 4.39 -11.29 2.21
CA ARG A 51 5.82 -11.08 1.94
C ARG A 51 6.18 -9.61 1.76
N GLN A 52 5.37 -8.86 1.02
CA GLN A 52 5.56 -7.42 0.82
C GLN A 52 5.53 -6.65 2.15
N VAL A 53 4.61 -6.99 3.05
CA VAL A 53 4.54 -6.40 4.40
C VAL A 53 5.73 -6.81 5.25
N GLU A 54 6.14 -8.08 5.24
CA GLU A 54 7.33 -8.54 5.96
C GLU A 54 8.62 -7.85 5.49
N GLN A 55 8.72 -7.50 4.20
CA GLN A 55 9.86 -6.76 3.66
C GLN A 55 9.83 -5.27 4.00
N LEU A 56 8.65 -4.66 4.01
CA LEU A 56 8.52 -3.21 4.20
C LEU A 56 8.46 -2.82 5.67
N THR A 57 7.83 -3.60 6.54
CA THR A 57 7.67 -3.30 7.96
C THR A 57 9.00 -2.98 8.67
N PRO A 58 10.09 -3.75 8.47
CA PRO A 58 11.41 -3.44 9.05
C PRO A 58 12.03 -2.13 8.56
N ARG A 59 11.48 -1.52 7.51
CA ARG A 59 11.97 -0.30 6.85
C ARG A 59 11.07 0.92 7.07
N VAL A 60 9.95 0.74 7.77
CA VAL A 60 9.01 1.83 8.08
C VAL A 60 9.70 2.96 8.84
N TRP A 61 10.67 2.64 9.70
CA TRP A 61 11.46 3.65 10.40
C TRP A 61 12.30 4.53 9.44
N GLU A 62 12.84 3.96 8.34
CA GLU A 62 13.55 4.73 7.32
C GLU A 62 12.61 5.75 6.67
N LEU A 63 11.37 5.34 6.37
CA LEU A 63 10.36 6.22 5.79
C LEU A 63 9.96 7.33 6.78
N ARG A 64 9.78 6.96 8.05
CA ARG A 64 9.44 7.89 9.13
C ARG A 64 10.54 8.93 9.36
N ASP A 65 11.81 8.53 9.35
CA ASP A 65 12.95 9.46 9.48
C ASP A 65 13.08 10.40 8.26
N LEU A 66 12.53 10.02 7.11
CA LEU A 66 12.39 10.88 5.93
C LEU A 66 11.12 11.76 5.97
N GLY A 67 10.32 11.67 7.04
CA GLY A 67 9.06 12.40 7.23
C GLY A 67 7.90 11.83 6.42
N VAL A 68 7.98 10.58 5.95
CA VAL A 68 6.94 9.90 5.17
C VAL A 68 6.03 9.10 6.09
N THR A 69 4.73 9.40 6.07
CA THR A 69 3.72 8.58 6.76
C THR A 69 3.44 7.31 5.96
N SER A 70 3.55 6.14 6.58
CA SER A 70 3.22 4.85 5.94
C SER A 70 1.78 4.46 6.18
N VAL A 71 1.01 4.24 5.11
CA VAL A 71 -0.41 3.85 5.15
C VAL A 71 -0.60 2.58 4.33
N PHE A 72 -1.02 1.48 4.98
CA PHE A 72 -1.33 0.22 4.30
C PHE A 72 -2.84 0.05 4.23
N ILE A 73 -3.34 -0.22 3.03
CA ILE A 73 -4.75 -0.27 2.69
C ILE A 73 -5.03 -1.64 2.10
N GLY A 74 -5.85 -2.46 2.75
CA GLY A 74 -6.40 -3.68 2.15
C GLY A 74 -7.78 -3.44 1.53
N ASN A 75 -8.41 -4.50 1.04
CA ASN A 75 -9.78 -4.46 0.49
C ASN A 75 -10.74 -5.47 1.15
N GLY A 76 -10.34 -6.04 2.29
CA GLY A 76 -11.16 -6.94 3.07
C GLY A 76 -12.09 -6.22 4.04
N ARG A 77 -12.82 -6.98 4.85
CA ARG A 77 -13.60 -6.42 5.97
C ARG A 77 -12.67 -6.05 7.14
N PRO A 78 -13.11 -5.20 8.08
CA PRO A 78 -12.33 -4.86 9.28
C PRO A 78 -11.84 -6.08 10.07
N GLU A 79 -12.62 -7.17 10.12
CA GLU A 79 -12.21 -8.40 10.81
C GLU A 79 -11.00 -9.07 10.13
N HIS A 80 -10.92 -9.00 8.80
CA HIS A 80 -9.77 -9.51 8.05
C HIS A 80 -8.53 -8.64 8.31
N LEU A 81 -8.71 -7.32 8.42
CA LEU A 81 -7.64 -6.39 8.80
C LEU A 81 -7.11 -6.73 10.20
N ARG A 82 -7.98 -6.94 11.20
CA ARG A 82 -7.57 -7.36 12.56
C ARG A 82 -6.71 -8.63 12.51
N GLY A 83 -7.19 -9.66 11.83
CA GLY A 83 -6.44 -10.91 11.67
C GLY A 83 -5.10 -10.69 10.96
N PHE A 84 -5.03 -9.80 9.97
CA PHE A 84 -3.78 -9.45 9.30
C PHE A 84 -2.79 -8.74 10.23
N VAL A 85 -3.26 -7.79 11.05
CA VAL A 85 -2.45 -7.09 12.05
C VAL A 85 -1.83 -8.06 13.04
N GLU A 86 -2.62 -9.01 13.54
CA GLU A 86 -2.16 -10.03 14.49
C GLU A 86 -1.12 -10.95 13.84
N ARG A 87 -1.40 -11.49 12.65
CA ARG A 87 -0.49 -12.40 11.92
C ARG A 87 0.87 -11.78 11.62
N HIS A 88 0.91 -10.48 11.34
CA HIS A 88 2.12 -9.76 10.94
C HIS A 88 2.71 -8.88 12.05
N ALA A 89 2.20 -8.99 13.29
CA ALA A 89 2.65 -8.19 14.43
C ALA A 89 2.77 -6.69 14.10
N LEU A 90 1.72 -6.12 13.51
CA LEU A 90 1.70 -4.72 13.06
C LEU A 90 1.17 -3.74 14.10
N ALA A 91 0.67 -4.22 15.24
CA ALA A 91 -0.04 -3.39 16.22
C ALA A 91 0.85 -2.33 16.90
N ASP A 92 2.17 -2.58 16.98
CA ASP A 92 3.18 -1.70 17.57
C ASP A 92 3.98 -0.92 16.51
N LYS A 93 3.67 -1.09 15.22
CA LYS A 93 4.41 -0.45 14.12
C LYS A 93 3.83 0.92 13.83
N GLU A 94 4.69 1.87 13.48
CA GLU A 94 4.32 3.23 13.07
C GLU A 94 3.73 3.24 11.64
N VAL A 95 2.66 2.46 11.43
CA VAL A 95 1.94 2.32 10.17
C VAL A 95 0.47 2.53 10.41
N VAL A 96 -0.16 3.34 9.57
CA VAL A 96 -1.61 3.48 9.53
C VAL A 96 -2.19 2.29 8.75
N LEU A 97 -3.09 1.53 9.38
CA LEU A 97 -3.65 0.31 8.82
C LEU A 97 -5.15 0.48 8.55
N LEU A 98 -5.54 0.38 7.29
CA LEU A 98 -6.90 0.67 6.81
C LEU A 98 -7.39 -0.43 5.86
N THR A 99 -8.69 -0.43 5.61
CA THR A 99 -9.29 -1.27 4.58
C THR A 99 -10.38 -0.54 3.80
N ASP A 100 -10.47 -0.84 2.50
CA ASP A 100 -11.44 -0.29 1.55
C ASP A 100 -12.27 -1.43 0.93
N PRO A 101 -13.30 -1.93 1.63
CA PRO A 101 -14.12 -3.02 1.10
C PRO A 101 -14.86 -2.66 -0.20
N GLU A 102 -15.07 -1.36 -0.44
CA GLU A 102 -15.79 -0.86 -1.61
C GLU A 102 -14.85 -0.50 -2.78
N LEU A 103 -13.54 -0.64 -2.61
CA LEU A 103 -12.51 -0.41 -3.63
C LEU A 103 -12.51 1.00 -4.23
N ARG A 104 -13.05 2.01 -3.52
CA ARG A 104 -13.13 3.38 -4.01
C ARG A 104 -11.75 4.02 -4.18
N ALA A 105 -10.85 3.83 -3.22
CA ALA A 105 -9.47 4.29 -3.27
C ALA A 105 -8.66 3.54 -4.34
N TYR A 106 -8.91 2.24 -4.52
CA TYR A 106 -8.29 1.44 -5.57
C TYR A 106 -8.67 1.95 -6.96
N ALA A 107 -9.97 2.17 -7.19
CA ALA A 107 -10.50 2.71 -8.43
C ALA A 107 -9.97 4.13 -8.71
N ALA A 108 -9.87 4.98 -7.68
CA ALA A 108 -9.36 6.35 -7.83
C ALA A 108 -7.88 6.41 -8.24
N LEU A 109 -7.09 5.37 -7.95
CA LEU A 109 -5.71 5.23 -8.43
C LEU A 109 -5.59 4.40 -9.71
N ASP A 110 -6.70 3.99 -10.32
CA ASP A 110 -6.71 3.16 -11.52
C ASP A 110 -5.94 1.84 -11.32
N LEU A 111 -6.13 1.20 -10.14
CA LEU A 111 -5.53 -0.09 -9.84
C LEU A 111 -6.29 -1.22 -10.54
N GLU A 112 -5.55 -2.08 -11.24
CA GLU A 112 -6.12 -3.09 -12.13
C GLU A 112 -7.02 -4.08 -11.38
N ARG A 113 -8.15 -4.42 -12.02
CA ARG A 113 -8.96 -5.60 -11.67
C ARG A 113 -8.76 -6.64 -12.77
N SER A 114 -8.32 -7.83 -12.40
CA SER A 114 -7.99 -8.88 -13.37
C SER A 114 -8.40 -10.26 -12.89
N LEU A 115 -9.50 -10.78 -13.47
CA LEU A 115 -9.94 -12.18 -13.38
C LEU A 115 -8.87 -13.16 -13.88
N TRP A 116 -8.05 -12.76 -14.86
CA TRP A 116 -7.02 -13.59 -15.48
C TRP A 116 -5.80 -13.82 -14.57
N SER A 117 -5.63 -13.03 -13.52
CA SER A 117 -4.54 -13.19 -12.54
C SER A 117 -4.62 -14.52 -11.78
N ALA A 118 -5.83 -15.06 -11.57
CA ALA A 118 -6.05 -16.34 -10.89
C ALA A 118 -5.83 -17.57 -11.79
N LEU A 119 -5.88 -17.40 -13.12
CA LEU A 119 -5.79 -18.47 -14.13
C LEU A 119 -4.35 -18.74 -14.63
N ARG A 120 -3.31 -18.11 -14.06
CA ARG A 120 -1.92 -18.31 -14.51
C ARG A 120 -1.28 -19.55 -13.84
N PRO A 121 -0.73 -20.51 -14.60
CA PRO A 121 -0.05 -21.70 -14.06
C PRO A 121 1.07 -21.39 -13.07
N LYS A 122 1.75 -20.24 -13.21
CA LYS A 122 2.79 -19.78 -12.27
C LYS A 122 2.25 -19.39 -10.88
N ALA A 123 1.01 -18.92 -10.78
CA ALA A 123 0.36 -18.65 -9.49
C ALA A 123 0.07 -19.97 -8.74
N LEU A 124 -0.24 -21.04 -9.47
CA LEU A 124 -0.34 -22.39 -8.92
C LEU A 124 1.03 -22.89 -8.41
N PHE A 125 2.11 -22.68 -9.17
CA PHE A 125 3.48 -23.01 -8.74
C PHE A 125 3.94 -22.18 -7.53
N GLY A 126 3.61 -20.89 -7.47
CA GLY A 126 3.88 -20.04 -6.31
C GLY A 126 3.14 -20.50 -5.06
N GLN A 127 1.86 -20.88 -5.21
CA GLN A 127 1.08 -21.49 -4.12
C GLN A 127 1.65 -22.84 -3.69
N LEU A 128 2.11 -23.69 -4.61
CA LEU A 128 2.74 -24.97 -4.30
C LEU A 128 4.05 -24.78 -3.53
N LYS A 129 4.87 -23.79 -3.94
CA LYS A 129 6.14 -23.45 -3.28
C LYS A 129 5.92 -22.83 -1.91
N ALA A 130 4.92 -21.95 -1.77
CA ALA A 130 4.52 -21.36 -0.49
C ALA A 130 4.00 -22.43 0.49
N PHE A 131 3.18 -23.37 0.00
CA PHE A 131 2.72 -24.52 0.78
C PHE A 131 3.87 -25.41 1.23
N ALA A 132 4.83 -25.70 0.34
CA ALA A 132 6.05 -26.45 0.67
C ALA A 132 6.95 -25.72 1.69
N ALA A 133 6.90 -24.38 1.73
CA ALA A 133 7.59 -23.55 2.71
C ALA A 133 6.80 -23.32 4.01
N GLY A 134 5.65 -24.00 4.19
CA GLY A 134 4.85 -23.94 5.42
C GLY A 134 3.82 -22.80 5.47
N PHE A 135 3.73 -21.97 4.43
CA PHE A 135 2.71 -20.94 4.32
C PHE A 135 1.39 -21.57 3.83
N ARG A 136 0.45 -21.80 4.74
CA ARG A 136 -0.92 -22.19 4.38
C ARG A 136 -1.64 -20.97 3.83
N GLY A 137 -2.10 -21.02 2.58
CA GLY A 137 -2.96 -19.97 2.02
C GLY A 137 -4.16 -19.72 2.93
N GLY A 138 -4.36 -18.47 3.33
CA GLY A 138 -5.50 -18.07 4.16
C GLY A 138 -6.82 -18.19 3.40
N ARG A 139 -7.95 -18.06 4.12
CA ARG A 139 -9.26 -17.90 3.49
C ARG A 139 -9.24 -16.66 2.57
N ILE A 140 -10.08 -16.63 1.55
CA ILE A 140 -10.28 -15.42 0.73
C ILE A 140 -10.80 -14.31 1.66
N GLU A 141 -10.00 -13.27 1.82
CA GLU A 141 -10.20 -12.20 2.79
C GLU A 141 -10.16 -10.83 2.07
N GLY A 142 -11.03 -10.66 1.07
CA GLY A 142 -11.11 -9.48 0.21
C GLY A 142 -11.54 -9.85 -1.22
N ASP A 143 -11.54 -8.86 -2.12
CA ASP A 143 -11.76 -9.08 -3.54
C ASP A 143 -10.49 -9.67 -4.17
N VAL A 144 -10.60 -10.86 -4.77
CA VAL A 144 -9.45 -11.58 -5.34
C VAL A 144 -9.04 -11.07 -6.71
N GLU A 145 -9.92 -10.40 -7.44
CA GLU A 145 -9.63 -9.90 -8.79
C GLU A 145 -8.87 -8.59 -8.73
N GLN A 146 -9.12 -7.81 -7.69
CA GLN A 146 -8.42 -6.57 -7.41
C GLN A 146 -6.91 -6.83 -7.28
N GLN A 147 -6.10 -6.03 -7.97
CA GLN A 147 -4.65 -5.99 -7.79
C GLN A 147 -4.26 -4.87 -6.83
N GLY A 148 -3.07 -5.01 -6.24
CA GLY A 148 -2.46 -4.02 -5.36
C GLY A 148 -1.67 -2.95 -6.11
N GLY A 149 -0.88 -2.19 -5.36
CA GLY A 149 -0.01 -1.14 -5.88
C GLY A 149 0.55 -0.28 -4.77
N ALA A 150 1.23 0.78 -5.13
CA ALA A 150 1.65 1.81 -4.18
C ALA A 150 1.84 3.17 -4.84
N ALA A 151 1.60 4.22 -4.08
CA ALA A 151 1.84 5.59 -4.49
C ALA A 151 2.56 6.36 -3.37
N LEU A 152 3.55 7.18 -3.73
CA LEU A 152 4.17 8.14 -2.82
C LEU A 152 3.61 9.53 -3.14
N LEU A 153 3.03 10.17 -2.14
CA LEU A 153 2.51 11.52 -2.20
C LEU A 153 3.49 12.51 -1.55
N ASP A 154 3.69 13.68 -2.15
CA ASP A 154 4.41 14.79 -1.52
C ASP A 154 3.54 15.62 -0.56
N ASP A 155 4.09 16.72 -0.04
CA ASP A 155 3.41 17.64 0.88
C ASP A 155 2.14 18.27 0.28
N ALA A 156 2.11 18.45 -1.05
CA ALA A 156 0.97 18.99 -1.79
C ALA A 156 0.00 17.90 -2.27
N ARG A 157 0.20 16.65 -1.82
CA ARG A 157 -0.53 15.46 -2.28
C ARG A 157 -0.34 15.17 -3.77
N ARG A 158 0.76 15.60 -4.38
CA ARG A 158 1.16 15.18 -5.72
C ARG A 158 1.74 13.79 -5.69
N ILE A 159 1.40 12.96 -6.66
CA ILE A 159 1.98 11.63 -6.83
C ILE A 159 3.39 11.80 -7.40
N VAL A 160 4.41 11.48 -6.62
CA VAL A 160 5.82 11.60 -7.03
C VAL A 160 6.44 10.24 -7.38
N TRP A 161 5.75 9.16 -7.05
CA TRP A 161 6.09 7.80 -7.46
C TRP A 161 4.83 6.93 -7.43
N LEU A 162 4.70 6.03 -8.41
CA LEU A 162 3.53 5.19 -8.59
C LEU A 162 3.92 3.83 -9.16
N ARG A 163 3.43 2.76 -8.54
CA ARG A 163 3.57 1.38 -8.99
C ARG A 163 2.20 0.72 -8.94
N ARG A 164 1.75 0.21 -10.08
CA ARG A 164 0.55 -0.63 -10.15
C ARG A 164 0.99 -2.07 -10.31
N ALA A 165 0.43 -2.96 -9.50
CA ALA A 165 0.68 -4.38 -9.65
C ALA A 165 -0.21 -4.92 -10.76
N HIS A 166 0.38 -5.61 -11.74
CA HIS A 166 -0.38 -6.20 -12.86
C HIS A 166 -0.64 -7.71 -12.69
N TYR A 167 0.01 -8.36 -11.72
CA TYR A 167 -0.20 -9.78 -11.41
C TYR A 167 0.26 -10.12 -10.00
N THR A 168 -0.10 -11.30 -9.51
CA THR A 168 0.09 -11.76 -8.11
C THR A 168 1.53 -11.72 -7.56
N ALA A 169 2.54 -11.67 -8.43
CA ALA A 169 3.95 -11.62 -8.07
C ALA A 169 4.61 -10.25 -8.36
N ASP A 170 3.83 -9.27 -8.84
CA ASP A 170 4.29 -7.90 -9.01
C ASP A 170 4.28 -7.21 -7.63
N GLU A 171 5.35 -7.45 -6.90
CA GLU A 171 5.57 -6.93 -5.55
C GLU A 171 6.15 -5.51 -5.63
N VAL A 172 5.74 -4.64 -4.69
CA VAL A 172 6.44 -3.38 -4.48
C VAL A 172 7.70 -3.67 -3.65
N ASP A 173 8.88 -3.53 -4.24
CA ASP A 173 10.15 -3.69 -3.53
C ASP A 173 10.33 -2.55 -2.51
N GLY A 174 10.56 -2.91 -1.24
CA GLY A 174 10.79 -1.91 -0.18
C GLY A 174 11.99 -1.00 -0.46
N SER A 175 12.98 -1.45 -1.23
CA SER A 175 14.16 -0.66 -1.63
C SER A 175 13.81 0.41 -2.65
N ASP A 176 12.94 0.10 -3.59
CA ASP A 176 12.44 1.09 -4.55
C ASP A 176 11.62 2.15 -3.85
N VAL A 177 10.81 1.75 -2.86
CA VAL A 177 10.02 2.67 -2.02
C VAL A 177 10.93 3.60 -1.23
N VAL A 178 11.93 3.07 -0.50
CA VAL A 178 12.87 3.90 0.26
C VAL A 178 13.69 4.79 -0.68
N ALA A 179 14.13 4.29 -1.83
CA ALA A 179 14.85 5.10 -2.81
C ALA A 179 13.97 6.25 -3.34
N ALA A 180 12.69 6.01 -3.61
CA ALA A 180 11.74 7.05 -4.00
C ALA A 180 11.56 8.10 -2.87
N ALA A 181 11.41 7.65 -1.62
CA ALA A 181 11.33 8.53 -0.46
C ALA A 181 12.60 9.38 -0.27
N MET A 182 13.78 8.80 -0.45
CA MET A 182 15.05 9.53 -0.39
C MET A 182 15.16 10.60 -1.49
N ARG A 183 14.76 10.27 -2.73
CA ARG A 183 14.72 11.26 -3.84
C ARG A 183 13.78 12.42 -3.51
N LEU A 184 12.61 12.13 -2.95
CA LEU A 184 11.66 13.15 -2.50
C LEU A 184 12.28 14.02 -1.40
N ALA A 185 12.92 13.43 -0.38
CA ALA A 185 13.55 14.18 0.70
C ALA A 185 14.66 15.12 0.19
N VAL A 186 15.46 14.68 -0.80
CA VAL A 186 16.46 15.53 -1.45
C VAL A 186 15.80 16.69 -2.21
N ALA A 187 14.72 16.42 -2.93
CA ALA A 187 13.98 17.47 -3.65
C ALA A 187 13.38 18.52 -2.70
N ARG A 188 12.77 18.08 -1.58
CA ARG A 188 12.21 18.96 -0.54
C ARG A 188 13.28 19.87 0.07
N ARG A 189 14.44 19.31 0.45
CA ARG A 189 15.56 20.10 0.98
C ARG A 189 16.08 21.16 -0.01
N ARG A 190 16.09 20.86 -1.31
CA ARG A 190 16.49 21.85 -2.35
C ARG A 190 15.49 22.99 -2.48
N GLN A 191 14.20 22.74 -2.28
CA GLN A 191 13.15 23.75 -2.31
C GLN A 191 13.17 24.63 -1.06
N GLU A 192 13.45 24.04 0.10
CA GLU A 192 13.61 24.75 1.38
C GLU A 192 14.92 25.56 1.44
N GLY A 193 15.97 25.07 0.78
CA GLY A 193 17.31 25.66 0.73
C GLY A 193 17.56 26.61 -0.43
N GLY A 194 16.51 27.18 -1.04
CA GLY A 194 16.59 28.20 -2.10
C GLY A 194 17.14 29.56 -1.65
N LEU A 195 18.21 29.57 -0.85
CA LEU A 195 19.19 30.65 -0.73
C LEU A 195 20.43 30.10 0.01
N VAL A 196 21.37 29.53 -0.73
CA VAL A 196 22.78 29.49 -0.30
C VAL A 196 23.58 30.02 -1.48
N LEU A 197 24.29 31.11 -1.21
CA LEU A 197 25.07 31.96 -2.11
C LEU A 197 25.88 31.20 -3.16
#